data_AF-A0A5E4CPI3-F1
#
_entry.id   AF-A0A5E4CPI3-F1
#
_cell.length_a   1.000
_cell.length_b   1.000
_cell.length_c   1.000
_cell.angle_alpha   90.00
_cell.angle_beta   90.00
_cell.angle_gamma   90.00
#
_symmetry.space_group_name_H-M   'P 1'
#
loop_
_entity.id
_entity.type
_entity.pdbx_description
1 polymer ?
#
loop_
_entity_poly.entity_id
_entity_poly.type
_entity_poly.pdbx_seq_one_letter_code
_entity_poly.pdbx_strand_id
1 'polypeptide(L)'
;MTGIDRAAKHVIVSKDQIVLYDHLILCTGQQYQVPCPTGADPGQHLTNREVPESSQLQYAGKVPSNHFILNEEEDCLSALVWIRKQYFPTEGNVIVYGNTIDAYTTVETLLHIGVKGTCIYLVHPPPESIITCINNYTVESAVEDALNTAGVTIYQDAVLAQWNDGQYPDPIHSASFTTPTKPFRLTCSMFFSFCEKKVDYETFKAFNDACLVYDGRLVIDTNFHTNDVAIRAAGSLTKFSNRYYSNEWTHSNFSSKEIGFQLAAAMLNLFDPTLEPVTKPPADLDRLIPMYKGAKIQGGILPGSYHYLHVSKPNIPTPLAVQMSQTNFGSEIITGNVKNGTYFRIHVNKYKIVETITCLSKEAFPASNYIRLLGQHEQVLNNLCARYDDKLITDLYSYFTEPWCMALFHDRFIDLRKELRQILASKEEENLPSIEQLAHQIEDEEINLKESPRKYLKRVFQETIYKNLVERSILDYLHYNHYHLPMYAWPGII
;
A
#
# COMPACT_ATOMS: atom_id res chain seq x y z
N MET A 1 14.49 -12.20 -15.62
CA MET A 1 14.06 -13.16 -16.66
C MET A 1 14.25 -12.47 -17.99
N THR A 2 14.90 -13.11 -18.96
CA THR A 2 15.36 -12.46 -20.20
C THR A 2 14.62 -12.92 -21.46
N GLY A 3 13.86 -14.02 -21.38
CA GLY A 3 13.05 -14.50 -22.50
C GLY A 3 11.98 -15.49 -22.06
N ILE A 4 10.92 -15.62 -22.88
CA ILE A 4 9.88 -16.63 -22.73
C ILE A 4 9.62 -17.25 -24.11
N ASP A 5 9.71 -18.56 -24.21
CA ASP A 5 9.18 -19.32 -25.35
C ASP A 5 7.90 -20.03 -24.90
N ARG A 6 6.77 -19.61 -25.49
CA ARG A 6 5.45 -20.15 -25.19
C ARG A 6 5.19 -21.49 -25.86
N ALA A 7 5.71 -21.68 -27.07
CA ALA A 7 5.48 -22.89 -27.83
C ALA A 7 6.28 -24.06 -27.25
N ALA A 8 7.54 -23.80 -26.88
CA ALA A 8 8.41 -24.76 -26.22
C ALA A 8 8.25 -24.80 -24.69
N LYS A 9 7.37 -23.96 -24.13
CA LYS A 9 7.08 -23.83 -22.69
C LYS A 9 8.35 -23.75 -21.81
N HIS A 10 9.19 -22.76 -22.08
CA HIS A 10 10.34 -22.49 -21.23
C HIS A 10 10.62 -21.00 -21.08
N VAL A 11 11.33 -20.66 -20.01
CA VAL A 11 11.84 -19.31 -19.77
C VAL A 11 13.37 -19.32 -19.84
N ILE A 12 13.92 -18.21 -20.31
CA ILE A 12 15.35 -17.94 -20.31
C ILE A 12 15.65 -17.05 -19.09
N VAL A 13 16.57 -17.52 -18.25
CA VAL A 13 17.05 -16.78 -17.07
C VAL A 13 18.53 -16.42 -17.27
N SER A 14 19.11 -15.71 -16.30
CA SER A 14 20.48 -15.18 -16.39
C SER A 14 21.49 -16.26 -16.84
N LYS A 15 22.42 -15.86 -17.71
CA LYS A 15 23.42 -16.74 -18.36
C LYS A 15 22.80 -17.77 -19.33
N ASP A 16 21.72 -17.38 -20.00
CA ASP A 16 21.04 -18.18 -21.03
C ASP A 16 20.58 -19.56 -20.55
N GLN A 17 20.31 -19.69 -19.24
CA GLN A 17 19.81 -20.93 -18.68
C GLN A 17 18.32 -21.09 -19.00
N ILE A 18 17.95 -22.30 -19.41
CA ILE A 18 16.58 -22.65 -19.79
C ILE A 18 15.89 -23.35 -18.63
N VAL A 19 14.69 -22.89 -18.28
CA VAL A 19 13.82 -23.53 -17.28
C VAL A 19 12.47 -23.85 -17.93
N LEU A 20 12.12 -25.12 -17.98
CA LEU A 20 10.83 -25.59 -18.53
C LEU A 20 9.69 -25.30 -17.54
N TYR A 21 8.47 -25.11 -18.06
CA TYR A 21 7.27 -24.95 -17.23
C TYR A 21 6.05 -25.66 -17.81
N ASP A 22 5.17 -26.17 -16.93
CA ASP A 22 3.80 -26.51 -17.32
C ASP A 22 2.87 -25.32 -17.17
N HIS A 23 3.06 -24.59 -16.06
CA HIS A 23 2.45 -23.32 -15.73
C HIS A 23 3.52 -22.30 -15.33
N LEU A 24 3.46 -21.10 -15.91
CA LEU A 24 4.35 -19.99 -15.58
C LEU A 24 3.59 -18.92 -14.79
N ILE A 25 4.18 -18.45 -13.71
CA ILE A 25 3.62 -17.38 -12.87
C ILE A 25 4.54 -16.17 -12.92
N LEU A 26 4.04 -15.05 -13.45
CA LEU A 26 4.77 -13.81 -13.57
C LEU A 26 4.36 -12.85 -12.45
N CYS A 27 5.26 -12.67 -11.47
CA CYS A 27 5.07 -11.79 -10.31
C CYS A 27 6.23 -10.80 -10.12
N THR A 28 6.85 -10.36 -11.22
CA THR A 28 8.07 -9.51 -11.23
C THR A 28 7.85 -8.08 -10.76
N GLY A 29 6.60 -7.63 -10.58
CA GLY A 29 6.27 -6.32 -10.04
C GLY A 29 6.78 -5.13 -10.87
N GLN A 30 6.92 -3.99 -10.20
CA GLN A 30 7.53 -2.78 -10.73
C GLN A 30 8.62 -2.32 -9.75
N GLN A 31 9.74 -1.85 -10.28
CA GLN A 31 10.93 -1.46 -9.53
C GLN A 31 11.40 -0.07 -9.98
N TYR A 32 12.03 0.68 -9.08
CA TYR A 32 12.71 1.93 -9.39
C TYR A 32 13.75 1.71 -10.49
N GLN A 33 13.73 2.60 -11.47
CA GLN A 33 14.65 2.59 -12.60
C GLN A 33 15.70 3.68 -12.46
N VAL A 34 16.84 3.48 -13.12
CA VAL A 34 17.81 4.54 -13.31
C VAL A 34 17.20 5.60 -14.24
N PRO A 35 17.08 6.87 -13.81
CA PRO A 35 16.50 7.91 -14.65
C PRO A 35 17.41 8.15 -15.86
N CYS A 36 16.80 8.33 -17.03
CA CYS A 36 17.54 8.73 -18.22
C CYS A 36 17.68 10.26 -18.24
N PRO A 37 18.90 10.82 -18.13
CA PRO A 37 19.09 12.25 -18.31
C PRO A 37 18.61 12.65 -19.71
N THR A 38 17.96 13.80 -19.82
CA THR A 38 17.40 14.27 -21.11
C THR A 38 18.46 14.72 -22.10
N GLY A 39 19.69 14.94 -21.64
CA GLY A 39 20.79 15.47 -22.43
C GLY A 39 20.76 16.99 -22.61
N ALA A 40 19.76 17.68 -22.05
CA ALA A 40 19.62 19.13 -22.18
C ALA A 40 20.83 19.86 -21.56
N ASP A 41 21.44 20.76 -22.35
CA ASP A 41 22.57 21.57 -21.89
C ASP A 41 22.06 22.74 -21.01
N PRO A 42 22.46 22.83 -19.73
CA PRO A 42 22.05 23.91 -18.83
C PRO A 42 22.46 25.30 -19.32
N GLY A 43 23.53 25.41 -20.12
CA GLY A 43 24.01 26.67 -20.70
C GLY A 43 23.09 27.25 -21.76
N GLN A 44 22.22 26.42 -22.35
CA GLN A 44 21.20 26.86 -23.32
C GLN A 44 19.93 27.40 -22.65
N HIS A 45 19.85 27.33 -21.31
CA HIS A 45 18.70 27.80 -20.53
C HIS A 45 17.36 27.16 -20.91
N LEU A 46 17.39 25.91 -21.41
CA LEU A 46 16.19 25.15 -21.76
C LEU A 46 15.30 24.93 -20.52
N THR A 47 14.00 25.02 -20.74
CA THR A 47 12.96 24.77 -19.75
C THR A 47 12.32 23.40 -19.95
N ASN A 48 11.56 22.91 -18.96
CA ASN A 48 10.87 21.62 -19.06
C ASN A 48 9.96 21.47 -20.31
N ARG A 49 9.53 22.58 -20.94
CA ARG A 49 8.68 22.55 -22.14
C ARG A 49 9.45 22.25 -23.42
N GLU A 50 10.76 22.45 -23.41
CA GLU A 50 11.63 22.35 -24.58
C GLU A 50 12.43 21.05 -24.59
N VAL A 51 12.32 20.26 -23.52
CA VAL A 51 13.08 19.05 -23.28
C VAL A 51 12.21 17.83 -23.58
N PRO A 52 12.73 16.79 -24.25
CA PRO A 52 11.97 15.57 -24.51
C PRO A 52 11.51 14.89 -23.22
N GLU A 53 10.33 14.26 -23.24
CA GLU A 53 9.87 13.42 -22.13
C GLU A 53 10.82 12.21 -21.96
N SER A 54 11.67 12.25 -20.93
CA SER A 54 12.58 11.16 -20.60
C SER A 54 11.90 10.01 -19.87
N SER A 55 10.65 10.17 -19.44
CA SER A 55 9.86 9.11 -18.79
C SER A 55 9.63 7.90 -19.71
N GLN A 56 9.81 8.02 -21.02
CA GLN A 56 9.70 6.87 -21.94
C GLN A 56 11.07 6.25 -22.29
N LEU A 57 12.16 6.92 -21.89
CA LEU A 57 13.51 6.51 -22.24
C LEU A 57 14.11 5.61 -21.15
N GLN A 58 14.84 4.59 -21.59
CA GLN A 58 15.62 3.74 -20.71
C GLN A 58 17.07 4.19 -20.70
N TYR A 59 17.66 4.26 -19.50
CA TYR A 59 19.09 4.45 -19.38
C TYR A 59 19.84 3.20 -19.86
N ALA A 60 20.55 3.33 -20.99
CA ALA A 60 21.34 2.24 -21.60
C ALA A 60 22.83 2.28 -21.21
N GLY A 61 23.27 3.31 -20.47
CA GLY A 61 24.65 3.44 -20.04
C GLY A 61 25.01 2.53 -18.86
N LYS A 62 26.30 2.47 -18.53
CA LYS A 62 26.75 1.84 -17.28
C LYS A 62 26.24 2.69 -16.11
N VAL A 63 25.50 2.07 -15.19
CA VAL A 63 25.02 2.74 -13.97
C VAL A 63 26.22 3.25 -13.17
N PRO A 64 26.26 4.56 -12.82
CA PRO A 64 27.35 5.10 -12.02
C PRO A 64 27.49 4.43 -10.65
N SER A 65 28.72 4.28 -10.17
CA SER A 65 29.03 3.54 -8.94
C SER A 65 28.50 4.17 -7.64
N ASN A 66 28.07 5.43 -7.70
CA ASN A 66 27.48 6.20 -6.61
C ASN A 66 26.03 6.61 -6.88
N HIS A 67 25.38 5.94 -7.85
CA HIS A 67 23.95 6.05 -8.10
C HIS A 67 23.22 4.86 -7.46
N PHE A 68 22.22 5.14 -6.63
CA PHE A 68 21.50 4.14 -5.85
C PHE A 68 20.01 4.13 -6.22
N ILE A 69 19.51 2.95 -6.55
CA ILE A 69 18.09 2.62 -6.59
C ILE A 69 17.87 1.59 -5.49
N LEU A 70 16.89 1.81 -4.61
CA LEU A 70 16.64 0.92 -3.48
C LEU A 70 15.35 0.14 -3.74
N ASN A 71 15.48 -1.02 -4.39
CA ASN A 71 14.35 -1.90 -4.70
C ASN A 71 14.24 -3.07 -3.73
N GLU A 72 15.38 -3.59 -3.28
CA GLU A 72 15.46 -4.75 -2.40
C GLU A 72 16.41 -4.52 -1.22
N GLU A 73 16.42 -5.44 -0.27
CA GLU A 73 17.26 -5.36 0.94
C GLU A 73 18.76 -5.29 0.60
N GLU A 74 19.21 -6.03 -0.42
CA GLU A 74 20.61 -6.03 -0.86
C GLU A 74 21.06 -4.67 -1.42
N ASP A 75 20.16 -3.94 -2.10
CA ASP A 75 20.44 -2.59 -2.59
C ASP A 75 20.68 -1.64 -1.40
N CYS A 76 19.82 -1.73 -0.38
CA CYS A 76 19.93 -0.95 0.85
C CYS A 76 21.24 -1.25 1.60
N LEU A 77 21.59 -2.53 1.72
CA LEU A 77 22.86 -2.95 2.34
C LEU A 77 24.06 -2.44 1.56
N SER A 78 24.04 -2.56 0.23
CA SER A 78 25.09 -2.07 -0.65
C SER A 78 25.28 -0.56 -0.54
N ALA A 79 24.20 0.21 -0.53
CA ALA A 79 24.22 1.66 -0.34
C ALA A 79 24.80 2.04 1.03
N LEU A 80 24.37 1.36 2.09
CA LEU A 80 24.85 1.62 3.46
C LEU A 80 26.33 1.28 3.64
N VAL A 81 26.80 0.18 3.06
CA VAL A 81 28.22 -0.18 3.03
C VAL A 81 29.03 0.88 2.28
N TRP A 82 28.52 1.35 1.15
CA TRP A 82 29.17 2.40 0.36
C TRP A 82 29.31 3.70 1.17
N ILE A 83 28.23 4.16 1.82
CA ILE A 83 28.23 5.37 2.66
C ILE A 83 29.27 5.29 3.77
N ARG A 84 29.33 4.15 4.47
CA ARG A 84 30.25 3.95 5.60
C ARG A 84 31.71 3.94 5.17
N LYS A 85 32.02 3.41 3.97
CA LYS A 85 33.38 3.32 3.45
C LYS A 85 33.97 4.69 3.07
N GLN A 86 33.15 5.65 2.68
CA GLN A 86 33.61 6.93 2.14
C GLN A 86 33.89 8.01 3.21
N TYR A 87 33.82 7.70 4.52
CA TYR A 87 33.99 8.67 5.61
C TYR A 87 33.17 9.97 5.40
N PHE A 88 31.95 9.80 4.87
CA PHE A 88 31.12 10.87 4.35
C PHE A 88 30.54 11.93 5.32
N PRO A 89 30.44 11.76 6.66
CA PRO A 89 29.64 12.67 7.49
C PRO A 89 30.06 14.16 7.50
N THR A 90 31.11 14.57 6.78
CA THR A 90 31.69 15.92 6.86
C THR A 90 31.76 16.76 5.58
N GLU A 91 31.81 16.21 4.35
CA GLU A 91 32.22 17.04 3.18
C GLU A 91 31.50 16.86 1.82
N GLY A 92 30.65 15.85 1.61
CA GLY A 92 29.98 15.67 0.31
C GLY A 92 28.48 15.98 0.31
N ASN A 93 27.97 16.40 -0.85
CA ASN A 93 26.53 16.61 -1.05
C ASN A 93 25.85 15.33 -1.57
N VAL A 94 24.60 15.11 -1.16
CA VAL A 94 23.75 14.00 -1.56
C VAL A 94 22.53 14.53 -2.29
N ILE A 95 22.18 13.95 -3.43
CA ILE A 95 20.91 14.21 -4.11
C ILE A 95 19.98 13.02 -3.87
N VAL A 96 18.77 13.29 -3.38
CA VAL A 96 17.66 12.35 -3.33
C VAL A 96 16.63 12.83 -4.35
N TYR A 97 16.47 12.09 -5.45
CA TYR A 97 15.60 12.46 -6.57
C TYR A 97 14.30 11.66 -6.53
N GLY A 98 13.17 12.28 -6.19
CA GLY A 98 11.87 11.64 -6.10
C GLY A 98 10.96 12.27 -5.03
N ASN A 99 9.68 11.93 -5.08
CA ASN A 99 8.62 12.48 -4.22
C ASN A 99 7.76 11.36 -3.59
N THR A 100 8.38 10.22 -3.29
CA THR A 100 7.72 9.04 -2.71
C THR A 100 8.03 8.90 -1.22
N ILE A 101 7.27 8.05 -0.50
CA ILE A 101 7.59 7.71 0.90
C ILE A 101 9.03 7.19 1.03
N ASP A 102 9.49 6.38 0.07
CA ASP A 102 10.85 5.82 0.04
C ASP A 102 11.93 6.92 -0.08
N ALA A 103 11.62 8.04 -0.78
CA ALA A 103 12.51 9.20 -0.84
C ALA A 103 12.61 9.91 0.52
N TYR A 104 11.48 10.16 1.19
CA TYR A 104 11.45 10.80 2.50
C TYR A 104 12.12 9.96 3.58
N THR A 105 11.88 8.64 3.61
CA THR A 105 12.55 7.73 4.55
C THR A 105 14.04 7.63 4.30
N THR A 106 14.49 7.74 3.05
CA THR A 106 15.91 7.81 2.71
C THR A 106 16.55 9.09 3.22
N VAL A 107 15.88 10.25 3.09
CA VAL A 107 16.38 11.52 3.68
C VAL A 107 16.50 11.40 5.20
N GLU A 108 15.48 10.88 5.90
CA GLU A 108 15.57 10.65 7.34
C GLU A 108 16.70 9.69 7.71
N THR A 109 16.91 8.63 6.93
CA THR A 109 18.01 7.68 7.17
C THR A 109 19.37 8.37 7.03
N LEU A 110 19.56 9.21 6.02
CA LEU A 110 20.80 9.98 5.82
C LEU A 110 21.06 10.94 7.00
N LEU A 111 20.02 11.64 7.47
CA LEU A 111 20.11 12.50 8.65
C LEU A 111 20.49 11.68 9.90
N HIS A 112 19.85 10.51 10.09
CA HIS A 112 20.06 9.64 11.25
C HIS A 112 21.48 9.07 11.33
N ILE A 113 22.11 8.75 10.18
CA ILE A 113 23.50 8.28 10.12
C ILE A 113 24.53 9.42 10.15
N GLY A 114 24.08 10.67 10.32
CA GLY A 114 24.94 11.82 10.59
C GLY A 114 25.27 12.70 9.37
N VAL A 115 24.61 12.50 8.22
CA VAL A 115 24.73 13.44 7.10
C VAL A 115 24.06 14.76 7.49
N LYS A 116 24.79 15.87 7.42
CA LYS A 116 24.23 17.20 7.71
C LYS A 116 23.13 17.52 6.70
N GLY A 117 21.96 17.99 7.15
CA GLY A 117 20.86 18.30 6.24
C GLY A 117 21.20 19.38 5.20
N THR A 118 22.10 20.32 5.53
CA THR A 118 22.63 21.32 4.57
C THR A 118 23.39 20.72 3.38
N CYS A 119 23.78 19.44 3.47
CA CYS A 119 24.43 18.68 2.41
C CYS A 119 23.45 17.79 1.63
N ILE A 120 22.15 17.81 1.97
CA ILE A 120 21.12 16.99 1.32
C ILE A 120 20.26 17.88 0.44
N TYR A 121 20.18 17.51 -0.83
CA TYR A 121 19.28 18.08 -1.82
C TYR A 121 18.15 17.09 -2.10
N LEU A 122 16.93 17.44 -1.71
CA LEU A 122 15.74 16.69 -2.10
C LEU A 122 15.17 17.32 -3.37
N VAL A 123 15.19 16.59 -4.47
CA VAL A 123 14.80 17.10 -5.78
C VAL A 123 13.55 16.33 -6.22
N HIS A 124 12.42 17.03 -6.34
CA HIS A 124 11.18 16.44 -6.80
C HIS A 124 11.08 16.51 -8.32
N PRO A 125 10.80 15.39 -9.01
CA PRO A 125 10.40 15.41 -10.42
C PRO A 125 9.04 16.11 -10.58
N PRO A 126 8.69 16.55 -11.80
CA PRO A 126 7.34 16.98 -12.10
C PRO A 126 6.32 15.91 -11.70
N PRO A 127 5.20 16.29 -11.05
CA PRO A 127 4.23 15.32 -10.54
C PRO A 127 3.51 14.58 -11.67
N GLU A 128 3.51 13.24 -11.63
CA GLU A 128 2.68 12.39 -12.52
C GLU A 128 1.20 12.43 -12.14
N SER A 129 0.89 12.82 -10.90
CA SER A 129 -0.44 12.87 -10.33
C SER A 129 -0.58 14.11 -9.46
N ILE A 130 -1.81 14.65 -9.39
CA ILE A 130 -2.17 15.75 -8.49
C ILE A 130 -2.13 15.29 -7.02
N ILE A 131 -2.11 13.98 -6.78
CA ILE A 131 -2.14 13.38 -5.45
C ILE A 131 -0.70 13.05 -5.02
N THR A 132 -0.28 13.61 -3.89
CA THR A 132 1.01 13.33 -3.26
C THR A 132 1.06 11.91 -2.67
N CYS A 133 2.25 11.42 -2.33
CA CYS A 133 2.40 10.09 -1.71
C CYS A 133 1.87 10.01 -0.26
N ILE A 134 1.64 11.15 0.41
CA ILE A 134 1.10 11.23 1.78
C ILE A 134 -0.41 11.52 1.77
N ASN A 135 -0.88 12.32 0.80
CA ASN A 135 -2.27 12.74 0.60
C ASN A 135 -2.94 13.25 1.89
N ASN A 136 -2.20 14.01 2.70
CA ASN A 136 -2.68 14.62 3.95
C ASN A 136 -1.85 15.86 4.23
N TYR A 137 -2.43 17.03 3.94
CA TYR A 137 -1.77 18.33 4.06
C TYR A 137 -1.17 18.59 5.46
N THR A 138 -1.86 18.14 6.53
CA THR A 138 -1.35 18.33 7.90
C THR A 138 -0.09 17.53 8.15
N VAL A 139 0.00 16.30 7.62
CA VAL A 139 1.21 15.47 7.72
C VAL A 139 2.31 16.00 6.80
N GLU A 140 1.96 16.39 5.57
CA GLU A 140 2.90 16.96 4.59
C GLU A 140 3.59 18.22 5.15
N SER A 141 2.82 19.15 5.69
CA SER A 141 3.35 20.36 6.31
C SER A 141 4.32 20.05 7.45
N ALA A 142 4.06 19.03 8.28
CA ALA A 142 4.96 18.64 9.36
C ALA A 142 6.27 18.01 8.85
N VAL A 143 6.20 17.25 7.76
CA VAL A 143 7.38 16.68 7.10
C VAL A 143 8.22 17.78 6.44
N GLU A 144 7.57 18.73 5.76
CA GLU A 144 8.24 19.87 5.15
C GLU A 144 8.92 20.78 6.19
N ASP A 145 8.23 21.08 7.30
CA ASP A 145 8.79 21.82 8.44
C ASP A 145 10.02 21.11 9.01
N ALA A 146 9.98 19.78 9.14
CA ALA A 146 11.10 18.98 9.63
C ALA A 146 12.30 18.97 8.68
N LEU A 147 12.06 18.86 7.37
CA LEU A 147 13.09 18.98 6.34
C LEU A 147 13.78 20.35 6.38
N ASN A 148 12.99 21.43 6.44
CA ASN A 148 13.47 22.80 6.55
C ASN A 148 14.29 23.00 7.84
N THR A 149 13.82 22.48 8.97
CA THR A 149 14.51 22.55 10.27
C THR A 149 15.86 21.82 10.23
N ALA A 150 15.94 20.70 9.52
CA ALA A 150 17.19 19.96 9.33
C ALA A 150 18.16 20.66 8.35
N GLY A 151 17.71 21.69 7.62
CA GLY A 151 18.49 22.40 6.62
C GLY A 151 18.53 21.72 5.25
N VAL A 152 17.64 20.76 4.98
CA VAL A 152 17.52 20.10 3.68
C VAL A 152 16.99 21.10 2.66
N THR A 153 17.66 21.20 1.51
CA THR A 153 17.20 22.09 0.43
C THR A 153 16.32 21.33 -0.54
N ILE A 154 15.11 21.83 -0.79
CA ILE A 154 14.11 21.18 -1.64
C ILE A 154 14.01 21.91 -2.98
N TYR A 155 14.07 21.17 -4.08
CA TYR A 155 13.82 21.65 -5.45
C TYR A 155 12.56 20.99 -6.02
N GLN A 156 11.70 21.77 -6.67
CA GLN A 156 10.43 21.31 -7.23
C GLN A 156 10.47 21.28 -8.76
N ASP A 157 9.61 20.44 -9.36
CA ASP A 157 9.40 20.35 -10.82
C ASP A 157 10.70 20.21 -11.63
N ALA A 158 11.67 19.48 -11.10
CA ALA A 158 13.01 19.40 -11.67
C ALA A 158 13.19 18.12 -12.49
N VAL A 159 13.50 18.26 -13.78
CA VAL A 159 13.79 17.14 -14.68
C VAL A 159 15.30 16.97 -14.80
N LEU A 160 15.79 15.74 -14.59
CA LEU A 160 17.22 15.44 -14.72
C LEU A 160 17.71 15.69 -16.15
N ALA A 161 18.59 16.67 -16.30
CA ALA A 161 19.13 17.08 -17.60
C ALA A 161 20.39 16.27 -17.95
N GLN A 162 21.42 16.34 -17.11
CA GLN A 162 22.71 15.71 -17.35
C GLN A 162 23.41 15.35 -16.04
N TRP A 163 24.26 14.32 -16.07
CA TRP A 163 25.30 14.10 -15.08
C TRP A 163 26.63 14.63 -15.60
N ASN A 164 27.45 15.18 -14.71
CA ASN A 164 28.83 15.63 -15.01
C ASN A 164 28.92 16.52 -16.26
N ASP A 165 27.94 17.40 -16.46
CA ASP A 165 27.90 18.33 -17.60
C ASP A 165 27.96 17.60 -18.97
N GLY A 166 27.32 16.42 -19.05
CA GLY A 166 27.27 15.58 -20.25
C GLY A 166 28.51 14.72 -20.47
N GLN A 167 29.49 14.75 -19.56
CA GLN A 167 30.70 13.93 -19.62
C GLN A 167 30.48 12.53 -19.03
N TYR A 168 31.58 11.78 -18.87
CA TYR A 168 31.56 10.44 -18.30
C TYR A 168 30.89 10.44 -16.91
N PRO A 169 29.84 9.63 -16.67
CA PRO A 169 28.98 9.79 -15.50
C PRO A 169 29.46 9.04 -14.25
N ASP A 170 30.54 8.25 -14.31
CA ASP A 170 30.99 7.38 -13.20
C ASP A 170 32.33 7.86 -12.61
N PRO A 171 32.38 8.35 -11.35
CA PRO A 171 31.24 8.62 -10.47
C PRO A 171 30.53 9.94 -10.81
N ILE A 172 29.30 10.10 -10.31
CA ILE A 172 28.53 11.35 -10.45
C ILE A 172 29.12 12.38 -9.48
N HIS A 173 29.69 13.46 -10.03
CA HIS A 173 30.20 14.63 -9.30
C HIS A 173 29.21 15.81 -9.31
N SER A 174 28.30 15.82 -10.28
CA SER A 174 27.26 16.84 -10.38
C SER A 174 26.07 16.34 -11.19
N ALA A 175 24.90 16.88 -10.88
CA ALA A 175 23.70 16.69 -11.66
C ALA A 175 23.09 18.06 -11.98
N SER A 176 22.69 18.22 -13.24
CA SER A 176 22.01 19.41 -13.72
C SER A 176 20.55 19.07 -14.00
N PHE A 177 19.67 20.04 -13.75
CA PHE A 177 18.24 19.88 -13.88
C PHE A 177 17.65 21.04 -14.66
N THR A 178 16.67 20.76 -15.51
CA THR A 178 15.78 21.79 -16.05
C THR A 178 14.58 21.95 -15.12
N THR A 179 13.98 23.14 -15.14
CA THR A 179 12.74 23.45 -14.42
C THR A 179 11.79 24.21 -15.34
N PRO A 180 10.56 24.54 -14.93
CA PRO A 180 9.68 25.41 -15.71
C PRO A 180 10.23 26.83 -15.89
N THR A 181 11.19 27.26 -15.07
CA THR A 181 11.70 28.64 -15.06
C THR A 181 13.15 28.74 -15.48
N LYS A 182 14.07 28.11 -14.75
CA LYS A 182 15.51 28.18 -15.00
C LYS A 182 16.21 26.88 -14.61
N PRO A 183 17.13 26.36 -15.45
CA PRO A 183 17.93 25.22 -15.06
C PRO A 183 18.91 25.56 -13.94
N PHE A 184 19.31 24.54 -13.18
CA PHE A 184 20.28 24.66 -12.11
C PHE A 184 21.20 23.43 -12.08
N ARG A 185 22.33 23.56 -11.38
CA ARG A 185 23.34 22.52 -11.23
C ARG A 185 23.68 22.33 -9.76
N LEU A 186 23.72 21.07 -9.33
CA LEU A 186 24.10 20.67 -7.99
C LEU A 186 25.35 19.81 -8.05
N THR A 187 26.31 20.08 -7.18
CA THR A 187 27.40 19.13 -6.94
C THR A 187 26.89 18.02 -6.04
N CYS A 188 27.31 16.80 -6.30
CA CYS A 188 26.98 15.67 -5.46
C CYS A 188 28.07 14.63 -5.51
N SER A 189 27.98 13.72 -4.57
CA SER A 189 28.87 12.57 -4.41
C SER A 189 28.08 11.28 -4.26
N MET A 190 26.75 11.41 -4.13
CA MET A 190 25.78 10.34 -4.06
C MET A 190 24.48 10.80 -4.72
N PHE A 191 23.84 9.89 -5.44
CA PHE A 191 22.58 10.15 -6.11
C PHE A 191 21.60 9.00 -5.83
N PHE A 192 20.52 9.25 -5.11
CA PHE A 192 19.44 8.29 -4.89
C PHE A 192 18.28 8.58 -5.84
N SER A 193 17.73 7.55 -6.48
CA SER A 193 16.64 7.69 -7.45
C SER A 193 15.38 6.94 -7.00
N PHE A 194 14.31 7.72 -6.81
CA PHE A 194 12.97 7.29 -6.45
C PHE A 194 11.90 7.91 -7.37
N CYS A 195 12.27 8.20 -8.62
CA CYS A 195 11.43 8.94 -9.57
C CYS A 195 10.23 8.10 -10.05
N GLU A 196 10.48 6.93 -10.65
CA GLU A 196 9.42 6.14 -11.28
C GLU A 196 9.68 4.64 -11.10
N LYS A 197 8.61 3.87 -10.82
CA LYS A 197 8.66 2.40 -10.79
C LYS A 197 8.12 1.84 -12.10
N LYS A 198 8.94 1.05 -12.80
CA LYS A 198 8.56 0.34 -14.04
C LYS A 198 8.84 -1.14 -13.93
N VAL A 199 8.25 -1.90 -14.85
CA VAL A 199 8.69 -3.28 -15.10
C VAL A 199 10.13 -3.22 -15.59
N ASP A 200 10.97 -4.10 -15.05
CA ASP A 200 12.32 -4.34 -15.56
C ASP A 200 12.32 -4.48 -17.09
N TYR A 201 13.29 -3.87 -17.77
CA TYR A 201 13.26 -3.83 -19.23
C TYR A 201 13.47 -5.19 -19.88
N GLU A 202 14.39 -6.02 -19.37
CA GLU A 202 14.61 -7.35 -19.94
C GLU A 202 13.35 -8.20 -19.80
N THR A 203 12.67 -8.06 -18.65
CA THR A 203 11.39 -8.68 -18.37
C THR A 203 10.28 -8.17 -19.30
N PHE A 204 10.17 -6.85 -19.49
CA PHE A 204 9.24 -6.23 -20.44
C PHE A 204 9.50 -6.69 -21.87
N LYS A 205 10.76 -6.72 -22.31
CA LYS A 205 11.17 -7.21 -23.62
C LYS A 205 10.79 -8.67 -23.79
N ALA A 206 11.05 -9.51 -22.80
CA ALA A 206 10.66 -10.92 -22.80
C ALA A 206 9.14 -11.11 -22.97
N PHE A 207 8.31 -10.26 -22.34
CA PHE A 207 6.86 -10.31 -22.53
C PHE A 207 6.45 -9.97 -23.96
N ASN A 208 7.01 -8.90 -24.53
CA ASN A 208 6.71 -8.48 -25.90
C ASN A 208 7.18 -9.48 -26.94
N ASP A 209 8.41 -9.98 -26.81
CA ASP A 209 9.00 -10.98 -27.71
C ASP A 209 8.17 -12.28 -27.69
N ALA A 210 7.59 -12.62 -26.52
CA ALA A 210 6.67 -13.75 -26.37
C ALA A 210 5.23 -13.44 -26.82
N CYS A 211 4.95 -12.26 -27.37
CA CYS A 211 3.61 -11.84 -27.77
C CYS A 211 2.57 -11.96 -26.64
N LEU A 212 2.98 -11.68 -25.40
CA LEU A 212 2.05 -11.46 -24.30
C LEU A 212 1.43 -10.07 -24.42
N VAL A 213 0.12 -9.96 -24.18
CA VAL A 213 -0.58 -8.68 -24.35
C VAL A 213 -0.14 -7.69 -23.26
N TYR A 214 0.47 -6.58 -23.69
CA TYR A 214 0.96 -5.53 -22.82
C TYR A 214 0.37 -4.17 -23.23
N ASP A 215 -0.29 -3.48 -22.30
CA ASP A 215 -0.96 -2.19 -22.53
C ASP A 215 -0.67 -1.25 -21.35
N GLY A 216 0.57 -0.73 -21.32
CA GLY A 216 1.18 -0.07 -20.15
C GLY A 216 1.55 -1.03 -19.01
N ARG A 217 0.85 -2.16 -18.91
CA ARG A 217 1.03 -3.26 -17.95
C ARG A 217 0.67 -4.59 -18.61
N LEU A 218 1.11 -5.70 -18.03
CA LEU A 218 0.74 -7.03 -18.52
C LEU A 218 -0.76 -7.27 -18.31
N VAL A 219 -1.47 -7.60 -19.38
CA VAL A 219 -2.92 -7.73 -19.36
C VAL A 219 -3.32 -9.12 -18.87
N ILE A 220 -4.20 -9.15 -17.88
CA ILE A 220 -4.76 -10.38 -17.31
C ILE A 220 -6.29 -10.41 -17.33
N ASP A 221 -6.83 -11.62 -17.25
CA ASP A 221 -8.23 -11.85 -16.90
C ASP A 221 -8.47 -11.85 -15.38
N THR A 222 -9.73 -12.06 -14.97
CA THR A 222 -10.15 -12.14 -13.57
C THR A 222 -9.65 -13.37 -12.82
N ASN A 223 -9.09 -14.34 -13.54
CA ASN A 223 -8.46 -15.55 -13.02
C ASN A 223 -6.93 -15.49 -13.18
N PHE A 224 -6.34 -14.29 -13.29
CA PHE A 224 -4.90 -14.08 -13.41
C PHE A 224 -4.26 -14.59 -14.70
N HIS A 225 -4.99 -15.13 -15.68
CA HIS A 225 -4.40 -15.57 -16.93
C HIS A 225 -4.01 -14.40 -17.81
N THR A 226 -2.90 -14.54 -18.52
CA THR A 226 -2.58 -13.70 -19.67
C THR A 226 -3.40 -14.16 -20.90
N ASN A 227 -3.03 -13.71 -22.11
CA ASN A 227 -3.54 -14.29 -23.36
C ASN A 227 -3.06 -15.73 -23.62
N ASP A 228 -2.23 -16.29 -22.74
CA ASP A 228 -1.86 -17.70 -22.70
C ASP A 228 -2.36 -18.34 -21.40
N VAL A 229 -3.15 -19.41 -21.50
CA VAL A 229 -3.75 -20.08 -20.34
C VAL A 229 -2.71 -20.77 -19.44
N ALA A 230 -1.55 -21.11 -19.99
CA ALA A 230 -0.44 -21.68 -19.22
C ALA A 230 0.32 -20.60 -18.43
N ILE A 231 0.11 -19.31 -18.74
CA ILE A 231 0.85 -18.20 -18.15
C ILE A 231 -0.10 -17.30 -17.37
N ARG A 232 0.13 -17.22 -16.06
CA ARG A 232 -0.58 -16.33 -15.14
C ARG A 232 0.32 -15.19 -14.70
N ALA A 233 -0.28 -14.08 -14.29
CA ALA A 233 0.46 -12.97 -13.73
C ALA A 233 -0.30 -12.25 -12.62
N ALA A 234 0.44 -11.65 -11.67
CA ALA A 234 -0.16 -10.89 -10.59
C ALA A 234 0.76 -9.77 -10.07
N GLY A 235 0.24 -8.94 -9.19
CA GLY A 235 0.97 -7.83 -8.58
C GLY A 235 1.04 -6.59 -9.46
N SER A 236 1.87 -5.62 -9.07
CA SER A 236 1.90 -4.27 -9.65
C SER A 236 2.19 -4.21 -11.16
N LEU A 237 2.77 -5.26 -11.72
CA LEU A 237 3.04 -5.37 -13.16
C LEU A 237 1.78 -5.55 -14.02
N THR A 238 0.65 -5.90 -13.39
CA THR A 238 -0.58 -6.32 -14.10
C THR A 238 -1.67 -5.26 -14.17
N LYS A 239 -2.53 -5.36 -15.18
CA LYS A 239 -3.83 -4.70 -15.30
C LYS A 239 -4.90 -5.69 -15.78
N PHE A 240 -6.16 -5.43 -15.45
CA PHE A 240 -7.25 -6.20 -16.03
C PHE A 240 -7.47 -5.84 -17.51
N SER A 241 -7.96 -6.81 -18.28
CA SER A 241 -8.33 -6.61 -19.68
C SER A 241 -9.38 -5.50 -19.86
N ASN A 242 -9.23 -4.69 -20.91
CA ASN A 242 -10.15 -3.59 -21.23
C ASN A 242 -11.61 -4.06 -21.44
N ARG A 243 -11.85 -5.36 -21.65
CA ARG A 243 -13.19 -5.96 -21.74
C ARG A 243 -14.05 -5.77 -20.47
N TYR A 244 -13.40 -5.50 -19.34
CA TYR A 244 -14.06 -5.28 -18.05
C TYR A 244 -14.43 -3.82 -17.78
N TYR A 245 -14.07 -2.88 -18.69
CA TYR A 245 -14.34 -1.45 -18.54
C TYR A 245 -13.91 -0.85 -17.19
N SER A 246 -12.85 -1.40 -16.58
CA SER A 246 -12.39 -1.09 -15.22
C SER A 246 -10.90 -0.73 -15.20
N ASN A 247 -10.45 0.07 -16.17
CA ASN A 247 -9.03 0.35 -16.41
C ASN A 247 -8.34 1.07 -15.24
N GLU A 248 -9.10 1.76 -14.40
CA GLU A 248 -8.60 2.47 -13.22
C GLU A 248 -8.20 1.51 -12.08
N TRP A 249 -8.73 0.29 -12.10
CA TRP A 249 -8.42 -0.74 -11.12
C TRP A 249 -7.33 -1.68 -11.63
N THR A 250 -6.25 -1.78 -10.88
CA THR A 250 -5.15 -2.71 -11.11
C THR A 250 -4.77 -3.40 -9.81
N HIS A 251 -3.97 -4.45 -9.87
CA HIS A 251 -3.42 -5.07 -8.66
C HIS A 251 -2.61 -4.10 -7.78
N SER A 252 -2.10 -2.98 -8.31
CA SER A 252 -1.44 -1.95 -7.49
C SER A 252 -2.39 -1.25 -6.52
N ASN A 253 -3.70 -1.22 -6.80
CA ASN A 253 -4.72 -0.65 -5.91
C ASN A 253 -5.05 -1.56 -4.71
N PHE A 254 -4.61 -2.82 -4.74
CA PHE A 254 -4.92 -3.83 -3.74
C PHE A 254 -3.68 -4.25 -2.93
N SER A 255 -3.91 -5.02 -1.87
CA SER A 255 -2.85 -5.59 -1.04
C SER A 255 -2.14 -6.70 -1.81
N SER A 256 -0.83 -6.58 -2.05
CA SER A 256 -0.05 -7.61 -2.76
C SER A 256 -0.11 -8.97 -2.05
N LYS A 257 -0.20 -8.98 -0.71
CA LYS A 257 -0.37 -10.20 0.09
C LYS A 257 -1.69 -10.91 -0.21
N GLU A 258 -2.79 -10.17 -0.30
CA GLU A 258 -4.09 -10.73 -0.64
C GLU A 258 -4.14 -11.21 -2.09
N ILE A 259 -3.60 -10.42 -3.02
CA ILE A 259 -3.47 -10.81 -4.42
C ILE A 259 -2.70 -12.13 -4.57
N GLY A 260 -1.55 -12.26 -3.88
CA GLY A 260 -0.76 -13.49 -3.89
C GLY A 260 -1.51 -14.68 -3.30
N PHE A 261 -2.26 -14.48 -2.21
CA PHE A 261 -3.11 -15.52 -1.63
C PHE A 261 -4.20 -15.98 -2.62
N GLN A 262 -4.87 -15.04 -3.29
CA GLN A 262 -5.94 -15.35 -4.24
C GLN A 262 -5.42 -16.03 -5.51
N LEU A 263 -4.25 -15.62 -6.00
CA LEU A 263 -3.56 -16.32 -7.09
C LEU A 263 -3.24 -17.78 -6.69
N ALA A 264 -2.66 -17.97 -5.50
CA ALA A 264 -2.33 -19.31 -5.01
C ALA A 264 -3.60 -20.17 -4.87
N ALA A 265 -4.66 -19.62 -4.27
CA ALA A 265 -5.94 -20.31 -4.13
C ALA A 265 -6.55 -20.70 -5.49
N ALA A 266 -6.49 -19.81 -6.48
CA ALA A 266 -6.95 -20.11 -7.84
C ALA A 266 -6.15 -21.25 -8.49
N MET A 267 -4.86 -21.34 -8.19
CA MET A 267 -3.98 -22.38 -8.71
C MET A 267 -4.09 -23.73 -7.99
N LEU A 268 -4.55 -23.77 -6.72
CA LEU A 268 -4.69 -25.03 -5.98
C LEU A 268 -5.56 -26.06 -6.71
N ASN A 269 -6.60 -25.61 -7.43
CA ASN A 269 -7.47 -26.49 -8.24
C ASN A 269 -6.74 -27.23 -9.37
N LEU A 270 -5.52 -26.80 -9.73
CA LEU A 270 -4.68 -27.50 -10.71
C LEU A 270 -3.91 -28.68 -10.10
N PHE A 271 -3.72 -28.66 -8.78
CA PHE A 271 -2.85 -29.60 -8.06
C PHE A 271 -3.59 -30.50 -7.10
N ASP A 272 -4.76 -30.08 -6.63
CA ASP A 272 -5.59 -30.86 -5.71
C ASP A 272 -6.88 -31.31 -6.42
N PRO A 273 -6.96 -32.60 -6.83
CA PRO A 273 -8.13 -33.14 -7.51
C PRO A 273 -9.33 -33.35 -6.57
N THR A 274 -9.17 -33.13 -5.26
CA THR A 274 -10.26 -33.24 -4.28
C THR A 274 -11.05 -31.95 -4.14
N LEU A 275 -10.52 -30.83 -4.65
CA LEU A 275 -11.22 -29.56 -4.67
C LEU A 275 -12.32 -29.58 -5.72
N GLU A 276 -13.49 -29.05 -5.36
CA GLU A 276 -14.58 -28.86 -6.32
C GLU A 276 -14.13 -27.90 -7.43
N PRO A 277 -14.39 -28.22 -8.71
CA PRO A 277 -14.07 -27.31 -9.80
C PRO A 277 -14.80 -26.00 -9.60
N VAL A 278 -14.10 -24.88 -9.72
CA VAL A 278 -14.70 -23.55 -9.66
C VAL A 278 -15.81 -23.47 -10.72
N THR A 279 -17.06 -23.39 -10.27
CA THR A 279 -18.20 -23.19 -11.16
C THR A 279 -18.00 -21.89 -11.92
N LYS A 280 -18.09 -21.94 -13.26
CA LYS A 280 -18.03 -20.72 -14.07
C LYS A 280 -19.07 -19.74 -13.54
N PRO A 281 -18.70 -18.47 -13.27
CA PRO A 281 -19.68 -17.49 -12.84
C PRO A 281 -20.79 -17.37 -13.90
N PRO A 282 -22.03 -17.04 -13.49
CA PRO A 282 -23.10 -16.70 -14.41
C PRO A 282 -22.61 -15.68 -15.47
N ALA A 283 -23.12 -15.80 -16.70
CA ALA A 283 -22.68 -14.96 -17.84
C ALA A 283 -22.77 -13.44 -17.57
N ASP A 284 -23.67 -13.03 -16.68
CA ASP A 284 -23.85 -11.63 -16.28
C ASP A 284 -22.74 -11.11 -15.34
N LEU A 285 -22.07 -12.01 -14.60
CA LEU A 285 -20.96 -11.69 -13.69
C LEU A 285 -19.58 -11.84 -14.34
N ASP A 286 -19.51 -12.40 -15.55
CA ASP A 286 -18.29 -12.61 -16.33
C ASP A 286 -17.57 -11.31 -16.72
N ARG A 287 -18.22 -10.15 -16.51
CA ARG A 287 -17.68 -8.80 -16.79
C ARG A 287 -17.25 -8.02 -15.57
N LEU A 288 -17.39 -8.56 -14.36
CA LEU A 288 -16.94 -7.89 -13.14
C LEU A 288 -15.53 -8.32 -12.77
N ILE A 289 -14.71 -7.37 -12.29
CA ILE A 289 -13.41 -7.69 -11.70
C ILE A 289 -13.57 -8.08 -10.22
N PRO A 290 -12.72 -8.97 -9.70
CA PRO A 290 -12.65 -9.24 -8.26
C PRO A 290 -12.31 -7.97 -7.47
N MET A 291 -13.09 -7.72 -6.42
CA MET A 291 -12.82 -6.66 -5.46
C MET A 291 -12.22 -7.23 -4.19
N TYR A 292 -10.99 -6.86 -3.91
CA TYR A 292 -10.23 -7.33 -2.75
C TYR A 292 -10.40 -6.35 -1.57
N LYS A 293 -10.32 -6.86 -0.33
CA LYS A 293 -10.68 -6.10 0.90
C LYS A 293 -9.50 -5.82 1.83
N GLY A 294 -8.36 -6.44 1.58
CA GLY A 294 -7.13 -6.32 2.35
C GLY A 294 -6.57 -4.90 2.34
N ALA A 295 -6.03 -4.51 3.49
CA ALA A 295 -5.50 -3.17 3.71
C ALA A 295 -4.35 -2.82 2.75
N LYS A 296 -4.38 -1.59 2.24
CA LYS A 296 -3.20 -0.91 1.71
C LYS A 296 -2.50 -0.23 2.88
N ILE A 297 -1.19 -0.47 2.98
CA ILE A 297 -0.38 0.01 4.08
C ILE A 297 0.82 0.76 3.50
N GLN A 298 1.06 1.94 4.03
CA GLN A 298 2.26 2.75 3.79
C GLN A 298 2.79 3.20 5.15
N GLY A 299 4.10 3.25 5.31
CA GLY A 299 4.70 3.62 6.58
C GLY A 299 6.21 3.66 6.52
N GLY A 300 6.82 4.17 7.58
CA GLY A 300 8.26 4.37 7.68
C GLY A 300 8.58 5.43 8.72
N ILE A 301 9.85 5.81 8.81
CA ILE A 301 10.28 6.95 9.61
C ILE A 301 10.51 8.11 8.65
N LEU A 302 9.70 9.15 8.78
CA LEU A 302 9.74 10.35 7.96
C LEU A 302 10.66 11.42 8.59
N PRO A 303 11.11 12.42 7.81
CA PRO A 303 11.96 13.51 8.27
C PRO A 303 11.53 14.11 9.61
N GLY A 304 12.49 14.28 10.51
CA GLY A 304 12.23 14.69 11.89
C GLY A 304 11.96 13.52 12.82
N SER A 305 12.34 12.30 12.43
CA SER A 305 12.14 11.07 13.20
C SER A 305 10.67 10.82 13.55
N TYR A 306 9.76 11.08 12.60
CA TYR A 306 8.35 10.76 12.77
C TYR A 306 8.06 9.33 12.33
N HIS A 307 7.60 8.49 13.25
CA HIS A 307 6.99 7.21 12.93
C HIS A 307 5.65 7.46 12.22
N TYR A 308 5.56 7.07 10.95
CA TYR A 308 4.39 7.26 10.11
C TYR A 308 3.74 5.92 9.76
N LEU A 309 2.42 5.89 9.83
CA LEU A 309 1.61 4.79 9.34
C LEU A 309 0.35 5.35 8.68
N HIS A 310 0.09 4.92 7.45
CA HIS A 310 -1.17 5.12 6.76
C HIS A 310 -1.73 3.77 6.34
N VAL A 311 -2.96 3.48 6.76
CA VAL A 311 -3.68 2.26 6.44
C VAL A 311 -4.99 2.66 5.80
N SER A 312 -5.31 2.11 4.63
CA SER A 312 -6.55 2.41 3.92
C SER A 312 -7.16 1.16 3.30
N LYS A 313 -8.48 1.19 3.09
CA LYS A 313 -9.12 0.24 2.19
C LYS A 313 -8.57 0.42 0.75
N PRO A 314 -8.59 -0.62 -0.09
CA PRO A 314 -8.32 -0.47 -1.51
C PRO A 314 -9.18 0.61 -2.14
N ASN A 315 -8.56 1.52 -2.88
CA ASN A 315 -9.24 2.64 -3.52
C ASN A 315 -8.55 3.05 -4.82
N ILE A 316 -9.29 3.82 -5.60
CA ILE A 316 -8.72 4.64 -6.67
C ILE A 316 -8.19 5.91 -5.99
N PRO A 317 -6.92 6.29 -6.21
CA PRO A 317 -6.36 7.49 -5.63
C PRO A 317 -7.25 8.70 -5.88
N THR A 318 -7.70 9.33 -4.81
CA THR A 318 -8.51 10.57 -4.84
C THR A 318 -7.96 11.53 -3.78
N PRO A 319 -7.84 12.84 -4.04
CA PRO A 319 -7.36 13.79 -3.04
C PRO A 319 -8.20 13.71 -1.75
N LEU A 320 -7.56 13.71 -0.59
CA LEU A 320 -8.26 13.55 0.69
C LEU A 320 -9.32 14.63 0.91
N ALA A 321 -9.02 15.89 0.55
CA ALA A 321 -9.99 16.99 0.64
C ALA A 321 -11.26 16.74 -0.20
N VAL A 322 -11.13 16.06 -1.35
CA VAL A 322 -12.27 15.67 -2.19
C VAL A 322 -13.04 14.51 -1.57
N GLN A 323 -12.35 13.56 -0.93
CA GLN A 323 -13.05 12.49 -0.20
C GLN A 323 -13.87 13.05 0.97
N MET A 324 -13.28 13.99 1.73
CA MET A 324 -13.91 14.64 2.87
C MET A 324 -15.14 15.47 2.51
N SER A 325 -15.23 15.99 1.28
CA SER A 325 -16.39 16.77 0.83
C SER A 325 -17.58 15.92 0.38
N GLN A 326 -17.41 14.59 0.27
CA GLN A 326 -18.49 13.70 -0.12
C GLN A 326 -19.52 13.53 1.00
N THR A 327 -20.80 13.52 0.65
CA THR A 327 -21.91 13.39 1.61
C THR A 327 -21.92 12.04 2.35
N ASN A 328 -21.32 11.01 1.76
CA ASN A 328 -21.20 9.67 2.31
C ASN A 328 -19.88 9.42 3.06
N PHE A 329 -19.03 10.44 3.23
CA PHE A 329 -17.71 10.31 3.84
C PHE A 329 -17.78 9.76 5.27
N GLY A 330 -18.78 10.16 6.07
CA GLY A 330 -18.93 9.70 7.45
C GLY A 330 -18.32 10.67 8.46
N SER A 331 -17.43 10.19 9.33
CA SER A 331 -16.89 10.96 10.46
C SER A 331 -15.38 10.74 10.62
N GLU A 332 -14.70 11.75 11.15
CA GLU A 332 -13.28 11.68 11.51
C GLU A 332 -13.09 11.84 13.01
N ILE A 333 -12.15 11.07 13.54
CA ILE A 333 -11.73 11.11 14.93
C ILE A 333 -10.24 11.42 14.91
N ILE A 334 -9.88 12.58 15.47
CA ILE A 334 -8.50 13.06 15.48
C ILE A 334 -8.09 13.37 16.91
N THR A 335 -6.97 12.83 17.35
CA THR A 335 -6.32 13.17 18.63
C THR A 335 -4.89 13.63 18.43
N GLY A 336 -4.41 14.44 19.37
CA GLY A 336 -3.07 15.01 19.35
C GLY A 336 -2.83 15.95 18.17
N ASN A 337 -1.57 16.18 17.84
CA ASN A 337 -1.19 17.07 16.74
C ASN A 337 0.17 16.69 16.12
N VAL A 338 0.39 17.12 14.88
CA VAL A 338 1.61 16.79 14.13
C VAL A 338 2.86 17.48 14.67
N LYS A 339 2.73 18.69 15.23
CA LYS A 339 3.86 19.47 15.77
C LYS A 339 4.53 18.73 16.93
N ASN A 340 3.74 18.15 17.82
CA ASN A 340 4.20 17.39 18.96
C ASN A 340 4.48 15.92 18.59
N GLY A 341 4.16 15.49 17.37
CA GLY A 341 4.18 14.09 16.95
C GLY A 341 3.32 13.20 17.84
N THR A 342 2.07 13.59 18.03
CA THR A 342 1.05 12.79 18.70
C THR A 342 -0.20 12.67 17.83
N TYR A 343 -0.07 12.90 16.53
CA TYR A 343 -1.20 12.91 15.60
C TYR A 343 -1.70 11.49 15.33
N PHE A 344 -2.97 11.25 15.59
CA PHE A 344 -3.68 10.03 15.24
C PHE A 344 -5.03 10.40 14.64
N ARG A 345 -5.28 9.96 13.41
CA ARG A 345 -6.55 10.12 12.70
C ARG A 345 -7.17 8.76 12.37
N ILE A 346 -8.44 8.59 12.71
CA ILE A 346 -9.30 7.49 12.25
C ILE A 346 -10.45 8.07 11.44
N HIS A 347 -10.64 7.54 10.23
CA HIS A 347 -11.80 7.83 9.40
C HIS A 347 -12.77 6.66 9.46
N VAL A 348 -14.02 6.98 9.81
CA VAL A 348 -15.14 6.05 9.93
C VAL A 348 -16.19 6.43 8.88
N ASN A 349 -16.57 5.50 8.00
CA ASN A 349 -17.52 5.79 6.93
C ASN A 349 -18.97 5.99 7.43
N LYS A 350 -19.90 6.31 6.50
CA LYS A 350 -21.34 6.43 6.82
C LYS A 350 -21.97 5.18 7.47
N TYR A 351 -21.37 4.01 7.28
CA TYR A 351 -21.78 2.73 7.87
C TYR A 351 -21.06 2.41 9.18
N LYS A 352 -20.37 3.39 9.76
CA LYS A 352 -19.66 3.25 11.04
C LYS A 352 -18.53 2.22 11.03
N ILE A 353 -17.94 1.96 9.86
CA ILE A 353 -16.76 1.11 9.66
C ILE A 353 -15.50 1.96 9.47
N VAL A 354 -14.40 1.57 10.11
CA VAL A 354 -13.08 2.19 9.93
C VAL A 354 -12.55 1.90 8.52
N GLU A 355 -12.30 2.95 7.73
CA GLU A 355 -11.80 2.84 6.36
C GLU A 355 -10.39 3.36 6.15
N THR A 356 -9.94 4.30 6.98
CA THR A 356 -8.59 4.86 6.90
C THR A 356 -8.05 5.20 8.28
N ILE A 357 -6.76 4.95 8.49
CA ILE A 357 -6.01 5.30 9.70
C ILE A 357 -4.75 6.06 9.26
N THR A 358 -4.41 7.14 9.96
CA THR A 358 -3.18 7.89 9.70
C THR A 358 -2.56 8.32 11.03
N CYS A 359 -1.33 7.87 11.26
CA CYS A 359 -0.56 8.11 12.48
C CYS A 359 0.71 8.85 12.10
N LEU A 360 1.07 9.89 12.88
CA LEU A 360 2.37 10.55 12.83
C LEU A 360 2.82 10.80 14.27
N SER A 361 3.82 10.04 14.71
CA SER A 361 4.26 10.00 16.10
C SER A 361 5.77 10.26 16.25
N LYS A 362 6.21 10.96 17.30
CA LYS A 362 7.64 10.96 17.70
C LYS A 362 8.07 9.66 18.35
N GLU A 363 7.13 8.91 18.91
CA GLU A 363 7.38 7.63 19.56
C GLU A 363 6.96 6.46 18.67
N ALA A 364 7.71 5.36 18.76
CA ALA A 364 7.34 4.13 18.07
C ALA A 364 6.02 3.57 18.62
N PHE A 365 5.20 3.02 17.75
CA PHE A 365 3.91 2.43 18.10
C PHE A 365 3.71 1.06 17.43
N PRO A 366 2.83 0.19 17.96
CA PRO A 366 2.61 -1.14 17.40
C PRO A 366 1.76 -1.09 16.12
N ALA A 367 2.38 -0.78 14.99
CA ALA A 367 1.71 -0.63 13.70
C ALA A 367 0.86 -1.86 13.31
N SER A 368 1.34 -3.08 13.63
CA SER A 368 0.61 -4.33 13.41
C SER A 368 -0.76 -4.36 14.07
N ASN A 369 -0.89 -3.73 15.24
CA ASN A 369 -2.12 -3.67 16.01
C ASN A 369 -3.10 -2.69 15.33
N TYR A 370 -2.63 -1.50 14.98
CA TYR A 370 -3.48 -0.48 14.36
C TYR A 370 -4.01 -0.91 12.99
N ILE A 371 -3.24 -1.69 12.22
CA ILE A 371 -3.72 -2.30 10.97
C ILE A 371 -4.99 -3.15 11.20
N ARG A 372 -5.13 -3.82 12.36
CA ARG A 372 -6.31 -4.66 12.69
C ARG A 372 -7.58 -3.87 12.99
N LEU A 373 -7.47 -2.56 13.20
CA LEU A 373 -8.62 -1.66 13.39
C LEU A 373 -9.35 -1.42 12.07
N LEU A 374 -8.69 -1.56 10.93
CA LEU A 374 -9.29 -1.39 9.61
C LEU A 374 -10.44 -2.41 9.40
N GLY A 375 -11.57 -1.94 8.89
CA GLY A 375 -12.73 -2.80 8.63
C GLY A 375 -13.48 -3.26 9.90
N GLN A 376 -13.16 -2.67 11.06
CA GLN A 376 -13.93 -2.85 12.29
C GLN A 376 -15.05 -1.80 12.35
N HIS A 377 -16.18 -2.20 12.94
CA HIS A 377 -17.25 -1.27 13.27
C HIS A 377 -16.89 -0.52 14.57
N GLU A 378 -17.22 0.78 14.65
CA GLU A 378 -16.88 1.64 15.80
C GLU A 378 -17.32 1.07 17.16
N GLN A 379 -18.38 0.28 17.18
CA GLN A 379 -18.89 -0.41 18.38
C GLN A 379 -17.97 -1.51 18.90
N VAL A 380 -17.31 -2.25 17.99
CA VAL A 380 -16.28 -3.24 18.37
C VAL A 380 -15.09 -2.52 19.00
N LEU A 381 -14.84 -1.28 18.57
CA LEU A 381 -13.83 -0.38 19.13
C LEU A 381 -14.37 0.38 20.36
N ASN A 382 -15.17 -0.31 21.18
CA ASN A 382 -15.74 0.17 22.44
C ASN A 382 -16.55 1.49 22.28
N ASN A 383 -17.41 1.54 21.27
CA ASN A 383 -18.26 2.69 20.90
C ASN A 383 -17.42 3.96 20.65
N LEU A 384 -16.41 3.82 19.80
CA LEU A 384 -15.37 4.80 19.52
C LEU A 384 -15.95 6.20 19.22
N CYS A 385 -16.97 6.28 18.35
CA CYS A 385 -17.54 7.57 17.95
C CYS A 385 -18.19 8.27 19.14
N ALA A 386 -19.07 7.59 19.87
CA ALA A 386 -19.79 8.17 21.00
C ALA A 386 -18.84 8.65 22.10
N ARG A 387 -17.85 7.82 22.46
CA ARG A 387 -16.86 8.18 23.50
C ARG A 387 -15.98 9.36 23.09
N TYR A 388 -15.65 9.49 21.81
CA TYR A 388 -14.92 10.65 21.33
C TYR A 388 -15.77 11.92 21.34
N ASP A 389 -17.03 11.83 20.91
CA ASP A 389 -17.98 12.94 20.95
C ASP A 389 -18.19 13.44 22.40
N ASP A 390 -18.28 12.50 23.35
CA ASP A 390 -18.37 12.74 24.80
C ASP A 390 -17.04 13.16 25.46
N LYS A 391 -15.96 13.35 24.68
CA LYS A 391 -14.62 13.75 25.15
C LYS A 391 -13.97 12.78 26.15
N LEU A 392 -14.38 11.52 26.14
CA LEU A 392 -13.77 10.44 26.92
C LEU A 392 -12.47 9.92 26.28
N ILE A 393 -12.27 10.19 24.99
CA ILE A 393 -11.06 9.83 24.24
C ILE A 393 -10.28 11.10 23.93
N THR A 394 -9.21 11.34 24.68
CA THR A 394 -8.31 12.48 24.49
C THR A 394 -7.06 12.13 23.69
N ASP A 395 -6.65 10.86 23.74
CA ASP A 395 -5.50 10.31 23.02
C ASP A 395 -5.76 8.88 22.53
N LEU A 396 -5.78 8.69 21.21
CA LEU A 396 -6.00 7.38 20.61
C LEU A 396 -4.82 6.42 20.81
N TYR A 397 -3.59 6.92 20.97
CA TYR A 397 -2.44 6.04 21.24
C TYR A 397 -2.65 5.33 22.59
N SER A 398 -2.96 6.10 23.64
CA SER A 398 -3.30 5.56 24.96
C SER A 398 -4.58 4.70 24.92
N TYR A 399 -5.64 5.15 24.24
CA TYR A 399 -6.91 4.44 24.17
C TYR A 399 -6.78 3.01 23.63
N PHE A 400 -5.98 2.81 22.57
CA PHE A 400 -5.76 1.48 21.99
C PHE A 400 -4.70 0.66 22.73
N THR A 401 -4.04 1.19 23.76
CA THR A 401 -3.22 0.39 24.68
C THR A 401 -4.04 -0.20 25.82
N GLU A 402 -5.31 0.18 25.97
CA GLU A 402 -6.16 -0.33 27.02
C GLU A 402 -6.41 -1.85 26.91
N PRO A 403 -6.55 -2.58 28.04
CA PRO A 403 -6.61 -4.03 28.04
C PRO A 403 -7.76 -4.65 27.21
N TRP A 404 -8.90 -3.96 27.10
CA TRP A 404 -10.06 -4.41 26.31
C TRP A 404 -9.77 -4.51 24.80
N CYS A 405 -8.70 -3.86 24.31
CA CYS A 405 -8.36 -3.89 22.90
C CYS A 405 -7.53 -5.13 22.52
N MET A 406 -6.88 -5.77 23.49
CA MET A 406 -5.93 -6.86 23.23
C MET A 406 -6.54 -8.06 22.51
N ALA A 407 -7.82 -8.39 22.78
CA ALA A 407 -8.51 -9.46 22.06
C ALA A 407 -8.67 -9.16 20.57
N LEU A 408 -8.78 -7.88 20.18
CA LEU A 408 -8.92 -7.45 18.79
C LEU A 408 -7.60 -7.55 18.01
N PHE A 409 -6.48 -7.35 18.72
CA PHE A 409 -5.12 -7.38 18.14
C PHE A 409 -4.52 -8.77 18.06
N HIS A 410 -5.07 -9.73 18.79
CA HIS A 410 -4.65 -11.12 18.69
C HIS A 410 -4.82 -11.64 17.25
N ASP A 411 -3.85 -12.40 16.77
CA ASP A 411 -3.82 -12.93 15.41
C ASP A 411 -5.06 -13.77 15.05
N ARG A 412 -5.50 -14.66 15.95
CA ARG A 412 -6.70 -15.52 15.90
C ARG A 412 -8.05 -14.77 15.97
N PHE A 413 -8.07 -13.47 16.26
CA PHE A 413 -9.34 -12.72 16.29
C PHE A 413 -10.08 -12.73 14.96
N ILE A 414 -9.33 -12.82 13.84
CA ILE A 414 -9.93 -12.90 12.51
C ILE A 414 -10.72 -14.20 12.31
N ASP A 415 -10.28 -15.29 12.92
CA ASP A 415 -10.95 -16.58 12.83
C ASP A 415 -12.24 -16.56 13.66
N LEU A 416 -12.19 -16.00 14.87
CA LEU A 416 -13.39 -15.72 15.66
C LEU A 416 -14.39 -14.88 14.85
N ARG A 417 -13.95 -13.78 14.22
CA ARG A 417 -14.87 -12.96 13.39
C ARG A 417 -15.53 -13.74 12.26
N LYS A 418 -14.80 -14.67 11.62
CA LYS A 418 -15.35 -15.52 10.56
C LYS A 418 -16.36 -16.51 11.13
N GLU A 419 -16.03 -17.15 12.25
CA GLU A 419 -16.92 -18.08 12.95
C GLU A 419 -18.21 -17.39 13.39
N LEU A 420 -18.12 -16.20 14.01
CA LEU A 420 -19.30 -15.42 14.41
C LEU A 420 -20.18 -15.03 13.23
N ARG A 421 -19.60 -14.68 12.08
CA ARG A 421 -20.37 -14.43 10.85
C ARG A 421 -21.02 -15.69 10.33
N GLN A 422 -20.32 -16.82 10.34
CA GLN A 422 -20.86 -18.10 9.92
C GLN A 422 -22.04 -18.53 10.78
N ILE A 423 -21.95 -18.35 12.10
CA ILE A 423 -23.08 -18.60 13.04
C ILE A 423 -24.30 -17.74 12.69
N LEU A 424 -24.11 -16.46 12.32
CA LEU A 424 -25.22 -15.57 11.98
C LEU A 424 -25.79 -15.82 10.58
N ALA A 425 -24.99 -16.43 9.70
CA ALA A 425 -25.34 -16.79 8.33
C ALA A 425 -26.06 -18.14 8.25
N SER A 426 -25.65 -19.09 9.10
CA SER A 426 -26.20 -20.44 9.12
C SER A 426 -27.65 -20.45 9.60
N LYS A 427 -28.45 -21.33 9.00
CA LYS A 427 -29.82 -21.56 9.44
C LYS A 427 -29.80 -22.59 10.56
N GLU A 428 -29.76 -22.11 11.80
CA GLU A 428 -29.66 -22.98 12.98
C GLU A 428 -31.04 -23.45 13.50
N GLU A 429 -32.14 -22.78 13.10
CA GLU A 429 -33.51 -23.16 13.47
C GLU A 429 -34.34 -23.50 12.22
N GLU A 430 -34.96 -24.69 12.17
CA GLU A 430 -35.63 -25.22 10.97
C GLU A 430 -36.70 -24.28 10.38
N ASN A 431 -37.37 -23.50 11.23
CA ASN A 431 -38.53 -22.67 10.86
C ASN A 431 -38.25 -21.16 10.85
N LEU A 432 -37.02 -20.71 11.12
CA LEU A 432 -36.66 -19.30 11.12
C LEU A 432 -35.54 -19.00 10.13
N PRO A 433 -35.61 -17.87 9.40
CA PRO A 433 -34.50 -17.41 8.58
C PRO A 433 -33.27 -17.08 9.45
N SER A 434 -32.08 -17.14 8.86
CA SER A 434 -30.87 -16.68 9.54
C SER A 434 -30.89 -15.16 9.77
N ILE A 435 -30.04 -14.67 10.66
CA ILE A 435 -29.94 -13.23 10.93
C ILE A 435 -29.50 -12.47 9.67
N GLU A 436 -28.61 -13.06 8.87
CA GLU A 436 -28.18 -12.48 7.59
C GLU A 436 -29.33 -12.44 6.57
N GLN A 437 -30.12 -13.52 6.47
CA GLN A 437 -31.30 -13.55 5.61
C GLN A 437 -32.32 -12.48 6.01
N LEU A 438 -32.60 -12.34 7.32
CA LEU A 438 -33.47 -11.28 7.81
C LEU A 438 -32.94 -9.89 7.49
N ALA A 439 -31.62 -9.66 7.59
CA ALA A 439 -31.03 -8.38 7.23
C ALA A 439 -31.26 -8.04 5.75
N HIS A 440 -31.07 -9.01 4.85
CA HIS A 440 -31.36 -8.84 3.41
C HIS A 440 -32.84 -8.58 3.14
N GLN A 441 -33.74 -9.36 3.74
CA GLN A 441 -35.19 -9.16 3.57
C GLN A 441 -35.66 -7.78 4.06
N ILE A 442 -35.00 -7.21 5.06
CA ILE A 442 -35.29 -5.85 5.53
C ILE A 442 -34.74 -4.80 4.56
N GLU A 443 -33.55 -5.03 3.99
CA GLU A 443 -32.95 -4.14 3.00
C GLU A 443 -33.75 -4.11 1.69
N ASP A 444 -34.27 -5.27 1.26
CA ASP A 444 -35.13 -5.43 0.08
C ASP A 444 -36.59 -5.02 0.32
N GLU A 445 -36.90 -4.46 1.49
CA GLU A 445 -38.23 -4.03 1.92
C GLU A 445 -39.31 -5.15 1.90
N GLU A 446 -38.89 -6.41 1.94
CA GLU A 446 -39.79 -7.57 1.95
C GLU A 446 -40.54 -7.72 3.28
N ILE A 447 -40.02 -7.13 4.36
CA ILE A 447 -40.60 -7.17 5.70
C ILE A 447 -41.05 -5.77 6.14
N ASN A 448 -42.35 -5.61 6.39
CA ASN A 448 -42.88 -4.38 6.97
C ASN A 448 -42.74 -4.39 8.51
N LEU A 449 -41.73 -3.69 9.01
CA LEU A 449 -41.40 -3.64 10.44
C LEU A 449 -42.15 -2.52 11.17
N LYS A 450 -42.73 -2.85 12.34
CA LYS A 450 -43.33 -1.85 13.26
C LYS A 450 -42.30 -1.04 14.05
N GLU A 451 -41.06 -1.51 14.08
CA GLU A 451 -39.94 -0.92 14.81
C GLU A 451 -38.75 -0.73 13.87
N SER A 452 -37.68 -0.05 14.33
CA SER A 452 -36.51 0.12 13.47
C SER A 452 -35.82 -1.22 13.17
N PRO A 453 -35.29 -1.43 11.95
CA PRO A 453 -34.56 -2.63 11.55
C PRO A 453 -33.57 -3.15 12.60
N ARG A 454 -32.79 -2.23 13.16
CA ARG A 454 -31.80 -2.53 14.19
C ARG A 454 -32.40 -3.06 15.49
N LYS A 455 -33.53 -2.50 15.94
CA LYS A 455 -34.21 -2.97 17.16
C LYS A 455 -34.81 -4.35 16.94
N TYR A 456 -35.42 -4.55 15.77
CA TYR A 456 -35.97 -5.85 15.37
C TYR A 456 -34.88 -6.93 15.36
N LEU A 457 -33.79 -6.73 14.60
CA LEU A 457 -32.68 -7.70 14.52
C LEU A 457 -32.04 -7.98 15.88
N LYS A 458 -31.91 -6.96 16.73
CA LYS A 458 -31.39 -7.15 18.10
C LYS A 458 -32.33 -7.99 18.95
N ARG A 459 -33.65 -7.79 18.85
CA ARG A 459 -34.64 -8.61 19.54
C ARG A 459 -34.57 -10.05 19.06
N VAL A 460 -34.59 -10.28 17.74
CA VAL A 460 -34.48 -11.63 17.16
C VAL A 460 -33.21 -12.31 17.63
N PHE A 461 -32.06 -11.64 17.55
CA PHE A 461 -30.79 -12.19 18.05
C PHE A 461 -30.87 -12.58 19.54
N GLN A 462 -31.53 -11.77 20.38
CA GLN A 462 -31.65 -12.03 21.82
C GLN A 462 -32.64 -13.15 22.17
N GLU A 463 -33.68 -13.33 21.36
CA GLU A 463 -34.76 -14.31 21.60
C GLU A 463 -34.47 -15.69 20.98
N THR A 464 -33.46 -15.79 20.11
CA THR A 464 -33.09 -17.02 19.38
C THR A 464 -31.80 -17.65 19.91
N ILE A 465 -31.47 -18.85 19.43
CA ILE A 465 -30.24 -19.56 19.83
C ILE A 465 -28.94 -18.85 19.43
N TYR A 466 -28.98 -17.94 18.44
CA TYR A 466 -27.80 -17.22 17.95
C TYR A 466 -27.05 -16.49 19.07
N LYS A 467 -27.75 -15.92 20.06
CA LYS A 467 -27.10 -15.28 21.22
C LYS A 467 -26.19 -16.26 21.96
N ASN A 468 -26.71 -17.43 22.31
CA ASN A 468 -25.96 -18.42 23.09
C ASN A 468 -24.79 -18.99 22.28
N LEU A 469 -24.96 -19.20 20.97
CA LEU A 469 -23.90 -19.67 20.08
C LEU A 469 -22.75 -18.65 19.97
N VAL A 470 -23.10 -17.37 19.75
CA VAL A 470 -22.12 -16.28 19.68
C VAL A 470 -21.40 -16.08 21.01
N GLU A 471 -22.13 -16.06 22.13
CA GLU A 471 -21.53 -15.92 23.48
C GLU A 471 -20.58 -17.08 23.78
N ARG A 472 -20.97 -18.32 23.44
CA ARG A 472 -20.12 -19.50 23.61
C ARG A 472 -18.84 -19.42 22.78
N SER A 473 -18.94 -19.07 21.49
CA SER A 473 -17.78 -18.94 20.61
C SER A 473 -16.78 -17.88 21.12
N ILE A 474 -17.29 -16.74 21.62
CA ILE A 474 -16.44 -15.70 22.23
C ILE A 474 -15.76 -16.22 23.51
N LEU A 475 -16.48 -16.94 24.37
CA LEU A 475 -15.92 -17.51 25.59
C LEU A 475 -14.87 -18.60 25.29
N ASP A 476 -15.14 -19.46 24.31
CA ASP A 476 -14.21 -20.50 23.86
C ASP A 476 -12.93 -19.87 23.31
N TYR A 477 -13.05 -18.78 22.53
CA TYR A 477 -11.92 -17.98 22.10
C TYR A 477 -11.12 -17.43 23.29
N LEU A 478 -11.76 -16.75 24.25
CA LEU A 478 -11.05 -16.19 25.40
C LEU A 478 -10.37 -17.28 26.24
N HIS A 479 -11.05 -18.42 26.45
CA HIS A 479 -10.51 -19.55 27.19
C HIS A 479 -9.30 -20.17 26.48
N TYR A 480 -9.39 -20.40 25.17
CA TYR A 480 -8.29 -20.94 24.38
C TYR A 480 -7.07 -20.00 24.34
N ASN A 481 -7.32 -18.69 24.42
CA ASN A 481 -6.29 -17.65 24.35
C ASN A 481 -5.88 -17.10 25.73
N HIS A 482 -6.30 -17.72 26.84
CA HIS A 482 -6.21 -17.13 28.18
C HIS A 482 -4.79 -16.75 28.61
N TYR A 483 -3.77 -17.52 28.21
CA TYR A 483 -2.36 -17.20 28.47
C TYR A 483 -1.92 -15.88 27.85
N HIS A 484 -2.49 -15.50 26.69
CA HIS A 484 -2.19 -14.24 26.00
C HIS A 484 -3.17 -13.12 26.35
N LEU A 485 -4.35 -13.47 26.87
CA LEU A 485 -5.44 -12.55 27.19
C LEU A 485 -5.81 -12.57 28.69
N PRO A 486 -4.85 -12.46 29.63
CA PRO A 486 -5.12 -12.60 31.07
C PRO A 486 -5.96 -11.46 31.66
N MET A 487 -6.14 -10.37 30.92
CA MET A 487 -6.94 -9.22 31.32
C MET A 487 -8.45 -9.44 31.19
N TYR A 488 -8.90 -10.50 30.50
CA TYR A 488 -10.31 -10.83 30.37
C TYR A 488 -10.72 -11.81 31.46
N ALA A 489 -11.85 -11.56 32.12
CA ALA A 489 -12.42 -12.51 33.06
C ALA A 489 -13.10 -13.66 32.29
N TRP A 490 -12.98 -14.89 32.80
CA TRP A 490 -13.73 -16.05 32.30
C TRP A 490 -14.39 -16.82 33.45
N PRO A 491 -15.46 -17.60 33.17
CA PRO A 491 -16.14 -18.39 34.19
C PRO A 491 -15.17 -19.34 34.91
N GLY A 492 -15.13 -19.24 36.25
CA GLY A 492 -14.23 -20.03 37.12
C GLY A 492 -13.03 -19.28 37.70
N ILE A 493 -12.86 -17.98 37.43
CA ILE A 493 -11.78 -17.12 37.97
C ILE A 493 -12.24 -16.10 39.03
N ILE A 494 -13.52 -16.07 39.42
CA ILE A 494 -14.04 -15.21 40.49
C ILE A 494 -14.58 -16.07 41.64
#